data_AF-A0A367JKG5-F1
#
_entry.id   AF-A0A367JKG5-F1
#
_cell.length_a   1.000
_cell.length_b   1.000
_cell.length_c   1.000
_cell.angle_alpha   90.00
_cell.angle_beta   90.00
_cell.angle_gamma   90.00
#
_symmetry.space_group_name_H-M   'P 1'
#
loop_
_entity.id
_entity.type
_entity.pdbx_description
1 polymer ?
#
loop_
_entity_poly.entity_id
_entity_poly.type
_entity_poly.pdbx_seq_one_letter_code
_entity_poly.pdbx_strand_id
1 'polypeptide(L)'
;MGSPGILTNPMFNMGFLLVSMQLAKKIDWEDPDVLTYARIGYYSAQVLVVAMAYGLISIIKKKNDTTVLTYNAPAKPSLSGPTEAPATITTTVKDYDIEQVQQFIKSSVTSIFIISLMHFQFKFTQPLLMQSIMPVKNLLAHKEALIHLWGDAPEGNLARPFTVDSPFGGLANLFGGGNDAAAAPAAANTTTEHRHQD
;
A
#
# COMPACT_ATOMS: atom_id res chain seq x y z
N MET A 1 -14.63 15.65 1.67
CA MET A 1 -15.66 14.76 1.09
C MET A 1 -15.19 13.37 1.42
N GLY A 2 -15.85 12.63 2.30
CA GLY A 2 -15.31 11.34 2.77
C GLY A 2 -14.99 10.37 1.62
N SER A 3 -14.04 9.46 1.85
CA SER A 3 -13.64 8.48 0.84
C SER A 3 -14.80 7.61 0.35
N PRO A 4 -14.82 7.23 -0.95
CA PRO A 4 -15.84 6.34 -1.48
C PRO A 4 -15.83 4.98 -0.77
N GLY A 5 -16.98 4.54 -0.26
CA GLY A 5 -17.10 3.28 0.48
C GLY A 5 -16.68 2.03 -0.31
N ILE A 6 -16.65 2.09 -1.65
CA ILE A 6 -16.13 1.00 -2.50
C ILE A 6 -14.62 0.78 -2.33
N LEU A 7 -13.86 1.80 -1.95
CA LEU A 7 -12.40 1.70 -1.76
C LEU A 7 -12.05 0.93 -0.48
N THR A 8 -12.84 1.13 0.57
CA THR A 8 -12.60 0.59 1.91
C THR A 8 -13.36 -0.72 2.17
N ASN A 9 -14.32 -1.09 1.33
CA ASN A 9 -15.10 -2.31 1.50
C ASN A 9 -14.29 -3.57 1.13
N PRO A 10 -14.13 -4.56 2.04
CA PRO A 10 -13.43 -5.81 1.75
C PRO A 10 -14.09 -6.64 0.63
N MET A 11 -15.40 -6.47 0.41
CA MET A 11 -16.16 -7.15 -0.65
C MET A 11 -15.71 -6.75 -2.06
N PHE A 12 -15.09 -5.57 -2.23
CA PHE A 12 -14.54 -5.18 -3.53
C PHE A 12 -13.45 -6.16 -3.98
N ASN A 13 -12.53 -6.53 -3.09
CA ASN A 13 -11.44 -7.44 -3.43
C ASN A 13 -11.98 -8.81 -3.84
N MET A 14 -13.00 -9.30 -3.12
CA MET A 14 -13.64 -10.57 -3.42
C MET A 14 -14.37 -10.53 -4.77
N GLY A 15 -15.19 -9.50 -5.01
CA GLY A 15 -15.89 -9.33 -6.29
C GLY A 15 -14.93 -9.16 -7.47
N PHE A 16 -13.88 -8.37 -7.27
CA PHE A 16 -12.84 -8.15 -8.28
C PHE A 16 -12.10 -9.44 -8.62
N LEU A 17 -11.73 -10.24 -7.62
CA LEU A 17 -11.10 -11.55 -7.84
C LEU A 17 -12.01 -12.49 -8.65
N LEU A 18 -13.30 -12.54 -8.35
CA LEU A 18 -14.22 -13.41 -9.09
C LEU A 18 -14.42 -12.95 -10.54
N VAL A 19 -14.60 -11.64 -10.77
CA VAL A 19 -14.76 -11.07 -12.12
C VAL A 19 -13.49 -11.28 -12.93
N SER A 20 -12.34 -11.06 -12.32
CA SER A 20 -11.06 -11.19 -12.97
C SER A 20 -10.70 -12.61 -13.37
N MET A 21 -10.99 -13.60 -12.53
CA MET A 21 -10.81 -15.00 -12.87
C MET A 21 -11.66 -15.38 -14.08
N GLN A 22 -12.88 -14.84 -14.19
CA GLN A 22 -13.73 -15.08 -15.36
C GLN A 22 -13.19 -14.39 -16.60
N LEU A 23 -12.70 -13.16 -16.49
CA LEU A 23 -12.06 -12.46 -17.62
C LEU A 23 -10.79 -13.18 -18.07
N ALA A 24 -9.94 -13.61 -17.13
CA ALA A 24 -8.70 -14.31 -17.42
C ALA A 24 -8.93 -15.62 -18.19
N LYS A 25 -10.04 -16.33 -17.95
CA LYS A 25 -10.41 -17.53 -18.70
C LYS A 25 -10.92 -17.26 -20.12
N LYS A 26 -11.41 -16.04 -20.38
CA LYS A 26 -11.95 -15.63 -21.69
C LYS A 26 -10.90 -14.99 -22.60
N ILE A 27 -9.74 -14.64 -22.04
CA ILE A 27 -8.64 -14.04 -22.78
C ILE A 27 -7.78 -15.14 -23.39
N ASP A 28 -7.49 -15.01 -24.68
CA ASP A 28 -6.50 -15.84 -25.35
C ASP A 28 -5.10 -15.28 -25.05
N TRP A 29 -4.36 -15.96 -24.16
CA TRP A 29 -3.03 -15.53 -23.74
C TRP A 29 -1.91 -15.97 -24.69
N GLU A 30 -2.22 -16.81 -25.67
CA GLU A 30 -1.27 -17.28 -26.67
C GLU A 30 -1.18 -16.32 -27.86
N ASP A 31 -2.23 -15.51 -28.08
CA ASP A 31 -2.25 -14.46 -29.10
C ASP A 31 -1.21 -13.35 -28.77
N PRO A 32 -0.21 -13.13 -29.64
CA PRO A 32 0.80 -12.07 -29.45
C PRO A 32 0.22 -10.66 -29.33
N ASP A 33 -0.89 -10.37 -30.00
CA ASP A 33 -1.52 -9.05 -29.98
C ASP A 33 -2.18 -8.80 -28.63
N VAL A 34 -2.97 -9.77 -28.14
CA VAL A 34 -3.61 -9.74 -26.82
C VAL A 34 -2.56 -9.57 -25.72
N LEU A 35 -1.46 -10.29 -25.82
CA LEU A 35 -0.35 -10.20 -24.88
C LEU A 35 0.30 -8.81 -24.87
N THR A 36 0.41 -8.20 -26.04
CA THR A 36 0.95 -6.84 -26.19
C THR A 36 0.00 -5.81 -25.57
N TYR A 37 -1.30 -5.92 -25.81
CA TYR A 37 -2.30 -5.06 -25.16
C TYR A 37 -2.29 -5.21 -23.64
N ALA A 38 -2.18 -6.44 -23.12
CA ALA A 38 -2.09 -6.69 -21.69
C ALA A 38 -0.84 -6.04 -21.06
N ARG A 39 0.30 -6.09 -21.74
CA ARG A 39 1.54 -5.39 -21.29
C ARG A 39 1.35 -3.89 -21.27
N ILE A 40 0.80 -3.31 -22.34
CA ILE A 40 0.56 -1.87 -22.43
C ILE A 40 -0.40 -1.42 -21.32
N GLY A 41 -1.49 -2.16 -21.10
CA GLY A 41 -2.43 -1.90 -20.01
C GLY A 41 -1.76 -1.95 -18.65
N TYR A 42 -0.93 -2.96 -18.41
CA TYR A 42 -0.18 -3.09 -17.17
C TYR A 42 0.78 -1.92 -16.96
N TYR A 43 1.71 -1.66 -17.89
CA TYR A 43 2.73 -0.62 -17.70
C TYR A 43 2.14 0.79 -17.67
N SER A 44 1.09 1.07 -18.45
CA SER A 44 0.39 2.35 -18.38
C SER A 44 -0.25 2.57 -16.99
N ALA A 45 -0.87 1.53 -16.42
CA ALA A 45 -1.40 1.58 -15.06
C ALA A 45 -0.29 1.77 -14.01
N GLN A 46 0.86 1.11 -14.16
CA GLN A 46 1.99 1.29 -13.23
C GLN A 46 2.54 2.71 -13.26
N VAL A 47 2.72 3.28 -14.45
CA VAL A 47 3.17 4.66 -14.62
C VAL A 47 2.15 5.61 -14.00
N LEU A 48 0.85 5.38 -14.20
CA LEU A 48 -0.21 6.18 -13.60
C LEU A 48 -0.16 6.13 -12.07
N VAL A 49 -0.01 4.95 -11.47
CA VAL A 49 0.06 4.77 -10.01
C VAL A 49 1.26 5.51 -9.43
N VAL A 50 2.44 5.36 -10.03
CA VAL A 50 3.64 6.06 -9.58
C VAL A 50 3.49 7.57 -9.73
N ALA A 51 2.94 8.05 -10.85
CA ALA A 51 2.67 9.47 -11.07
C ALA A 51 1.69 10.05 -10.04
N MET A 52 0.60 9.32 -9.75
CA MET A 52 -0.37 9.71 -8.72
C MET A 52 0.26 9.72 -7.31
N ALA A 53 1.14 8.77 -6.99
CA ALA A 53 1.85 8.75 -5.72
C ALA A 53 2.80 9.96 -5.56
N TYR A 54 3.51 10.36 -6.61
CA TYR A 54 4.28 11.62 -6.60
C TYR A 54 3.39 12.86 -6.50
N GLY A 55 2.21 12.83 -7.12
CA GLY A 55 1.16 13.84 -6.94
C GLY A 55 0.72 13.96 -5.47
N LEU A 56 0.52 12.83 -4.80
CA LEU A 56 0.15 12.77 -3.38
C LEU A 56 1.25 13.37 -2.49
N ILE A 57 2.52 13.03 -2.72
CA ILE A 57 3.66 13.66 -2.03
C ILE A 57 3.63 15.18 -2.21
N SER A 58 3.31 15.65 -3.41
CA SER A 58 3.23 17.09 -3.69
C SER A 58 2.09 17.77 -2.91
N ILE A 59 0.94 17.09 -2.73
CA ILE A 59 -0.16 17.57 -1.90
C ILE A 59 0.24 17.64 -0.42
N ILE A 60 0.91 16.60 0.10
CA ILE A 60 1.41 16.55 1.48
C ILE A 60 2.39 17.70 1.73
N LYS A 61 3.38 17.88 0.85
CA LYS A 61 4.36 18.98 0.94
C LYS A 61 3.70 20.35 0.94
N LYS A 62 2.63 20.56 0.16
CA LYS A 62 1.87 21.81 0.14
C LYS A 62 1.12 22.09 1.44
N LYS A 63 0.60 21.06 2.12
CA LYS A 63 -0.04 21.24 3.43
C LYS A 63 0.96 21.64 4.52
N ASN A 64 2.22 21.19 4.39
CA ASN A 64 3.34 21.55 5.26
C ASN A 64 3.03 21.44 6.77
N ASP A 65 2.44 20.32 7.18
CA ASP A 65 2.13 20.08 8.58
C ASP A 65 3.39 19.73 9.38
N THR A 66 3.85 20.67 10.20
CA THR A 66 5.05 20.54 11.05
C THR A 66 4.75 20.04 12.46
N THR A 67 3.55 19.53 12.71
CA THR A 67 3.19 18.95 14.01
C THR A 67 4.15 17.81 14.34
N VAL A 68 4.72 17.84 15.55
CA VAL A 68 5.69 16.85 16.00
C VAL A 68 4.97 15.51 16.25
N LEU A 69 5.52 14.46 15.68
CA LEU A 69 5.07 13.09 15.84
C LEU A 69 6.22 12.26 16.43
N THR A 70 6.01 11.71 17.61
CA THR A 70 6.97 10.81 18.26
C THR A 70 6.36 9.41 18.37
N TYR A 71 7.06 8.41 17.88
CA TYR A 71 6.62 7.02 17.94
C TYR A 71 7.81 6.07 18.02
N ASN A 72 7.56 4.84 18.48
CA ASN A 72 8.57 3.79 18.49
C ASN A 72 8.57 3.09 17.13
N ALA A 73 9.72 3.04 16.48
CA ALA A 73 9.86 2.37 15.20
C ALA A 73 9.46 0.90 15.32
N PRO A 74 8.73 0.32 14.34
CA PRO A 74 8.57 -1.12 14.29
C PRO A 74 9.95 -1.76 14.18
N ALA A 75 10.17 -2.80 14.98
CA ALA A 75 11.42 -3.54 14.98
C ALA A 75 11.76 -3.98 13.54
N LYS A 76 12.91 -3.55 13.02
CA LYS A 76 13.36 -4.00 11.68
C LYS A 76 13.65 -5.50 11.78
N PRO A 77 13.02 -6.35 10.95
CA PRO A 77 13.38 -7.76 10.93
C PRO A 77 14.82 -7.88 10.44
N SER A 78 15.72 -8.30 11.32
CA SER A 78 17.11 -8.60 10.97
C SER A 78 17.17 -10.00 10.36
N LEU A 79 17.70 -10.11 9.14
CA LEU A 79 17.94 -11.41 8.50
C LEU A 79 19.14 -12.16 9.11
N SER A 80 19.92 -11.53 9.99
CA SER A 80 21.25 -12.07 10.38
C SER A 80 21.71 -11.74 11.80
N GLY A 81 20.85 -11.24 12.69
CA GLY A 81 21.24 -10.86 14.05
C GLY A 81 20.07 -10.55 14.98
N PRO A 82 20.34 -10.19 16.26
CA PRO A 82 19.31 -9.83 17.23
C PRO A 82 18.46 -8.68 16.71
N THR A 83 17.14 -8.80 16.88
CA THR A 83 16.19 -7.72 16.59
C THR A 83 16.57 -6.49 17.43
N GLU A 84 16.99 -5.41 16.77
CA GLU A 84 17.35 -4.15 17.44
C GLU A 84 16.16 -3.62 18.24
N ALA A 85 16.43 -3.10 19.45
CA ALA A 85 15.42 -2.49 20.31
C ALA A 85 14.71 -1.34 19.56
N PRO A 86 13.40 -1.15 19.75
CA PRO A 86 12.63 -0.14 19.04
C PRO A 86 13.16 1.26 19.36
N ALA A 87 13.76 1.91 18.37
CA ALA A 87 14.22 3.28 18.50
C ALA A 87 13.02 4.24 18.52
N THR A 88 12.99 5.15 19.48
CA THR A 88 12.05 6.27 19.47
C THR A 88 12.43 7.23 18.34
N ILE A 89 11.53 7.40 17.38
CA ILE A 89 11.65 8.32 16.27
C ILE A 89 10.81 9.55 16.58
N THR A 90 11.43 10.73 16.52
CA THR A 90 10.74 12.02 16.50
C THR A 90 10.84 12.60 15.10
N THR A 91 9.69 12.85 14.47
CA THR A 91 9.55 13.39 13.12
C THR A 91 8.42 14.42 13.08
N THR A 92 8.11 14.99 11.92
CA THR A 92 6.89 15.78 11.74
C THR A 92 5.85 14.97 10.97
N VAL A 93 4.57 15.33 11.11
CA VAL A 93 3.47 14.72 10.34
C VAL A 93 3.77 14.71 8.84
N LYS A 94 4.18 15.86 8.28
CA LYS A 94 4.57 15.94 6.86
C LYS A 94 5.66 14.93 6.47
N ASP A 95 6.72 14.82 7.25
CA ASP A 95 7.86 13.97 6.90
C ASP A 95 7.50 12.49 7.04
N TYR A 96 6.74 12.14 8.08
CA TYR A 96 6.14 10.82 8.23
C TYR A 96 5.25 10.43 7.03
N ASP A 97 4.34 11.32 6.63
CA ASP A 97 3.39 11.06 5.55
C ASP A 97 4.11 10.87 4.21
N ILE A 98 5.15 11.68 3.95
CA ILE A 98 6.02 11.52 2.77
C ILE A 98 6.73 10.17 2.80
N GLU A 99 7.26 9.74 3.95
CA GLU A 99 7.92 8.44 4.10
C GLU A 99 6.96 7.27 3.81
N GLN A 100 5.70 7.35 4.27
CA GLN A 100 4.69 6.34 3.98
C GLN A 100 4.44 6.21 2.47
N VAL A 101 4.28 7.32 1.76
CA VAL A 101 4.11 7.28 0.29
C VAL A 101 5.38 6.80 -0.41
N GLN A 102 6.56 7.15 0.07
CA GLN A 102 7.82 6.63 -0.48
C GLN A 102 7.98 5.12 -0.29
N GLN A 103 7.56 4.59 0.87
CA GLN A 103 7.55 3.16 1.13
C GLN A 103 6.61 2.44 0.15
N PHE A 104 5.43 3.01 -0.11
CA PHE A 104 4.51 2.53 -1.14
C PHE A 104 5.18 2.51 -2.52
N ILE A 105 5.80 3.61 -2.96
CA ILE A 105 6.48 3.68 -4.27
C ILE A 105 7.58 2.62 -4.39
N LYS A 106 8.43 2.45 -3.37
CA LYS A 106 9.49 1.42 -3.35
C LYS A 106 8.90 0.02 -3.48
N SER A 107 7.81 -0.27 -2.75
CA SER A 107 7.10 -1.54 -2.84
C SER A 107 6.49 -1.77 -4.22
N SER A 108 5.87 -0.75 -4.81
CA SER A 108 5.33 -0.80 -6.17
C SER A 108 6.42 -1.08 -7.21
N VAL A 109 7.53 -0.36 -7.19
CA VAL A 109 8.67 -0.58 -8.11
C VAL A 109 9.25 -1.98 -7.97
N THR A 110 9.38 -2.47 -6.73
CA THR A 110 9.85 -3.84 -6.46
C THR A 110 8.88 -4.87 -7.03
N SER A 111 7.58 -4.65 -6.86
CA SER A 111 6.53 -5.52 -7.42
C SER A 111 6.55 -5.51 -8.95
N ILE A 112 6.75 -4.35 -9.58
CA ILE A 112 6.88 -4.22 -11.03
C ILE A 112 8.05 -5.04 -11.54
N PHE A 113 9.20 -4.95 -10.87
CA PHE A 113 10.37 -5.74 -11.22
C PHE A 113 10.09 -7.24 -11.14
N ILE A 114 9.51 -7.71 -10.03
CA ILE A 114 9.19 -9.14 -9.83
C ILE A 114 8.18 -9.63 -10.88
N ILE A 115 7.10 -8.89 -11.12
CA ILE A 115 6.08 -9.26 -12.12
C ILE A 115 6.69 -9.27 -13.53
N SER A 116 7.51 -8.28 -13.86
CA SER A 116 8.19 -8.22 -15.16
C SER A 116 9.09 -9.44 -15.36
N LEU A 117 9.88 -9.80 -14.33
CA LEU A 117 10.70 -11.01 -14.37
C LEU A 117 9.84 -12.26 -14.56
N MET A 118 8.77 -12.43 -13.78
CA MET A 118 7.85 -13.57 -13.90
C MET A 118 7.18 -13.64 -15.27
N HIS A 119 6.80 -12.50 -15.84
CA HIS A 119 6.15 -12.43 -17.12
C HIS A 119 7.10 -12.78 -18.27
N PHE A 120 8.28 -12.16 -18.32
CA PHE A 120 9.20 -12.36 -19.43
C PHE A 120 9.90 -13.72 -19.37
N GLN A 121 10.31 -14.15 -18.17
CA GLN A 121 11.05 -15.39 -17.96
C GLN A 121 10.12 -16.61 -17.87
N PHE A 122 9.07 -16.54 -17.05
CA PHE A 122 8.20 -17.69 -16.76
C PHE A 122 6.86 -17.66 -17.48
N LYS A 123 6.67 -16.70 -18.40
CA LYS A 123 5.43 -16.51 -19.18
C LYS A 123 4.18 -16.40 -18.31
N PHE A 124 4.33 -15.88 -17.09
CA PHE A 124 3.20 -15.71 -16.20
C PHE A 124 2.39 -14.48 -16.62
N THR A 125 1.23 -14.70 -17.26
CA THR A 125 0.42 -13.63 -17.88
C THR A 125 -0.73 -13.15 -17.00
N GLN A 126 -1.29 -14.03 -16.17
CA GLN A 126 -2.43 -13.72 -15.29
C GLN A 126 -2.19 -12.48 -14.38
N PRO A 127 -1.00 -12.27 -13.79
CA PRO A 127 -0.75 -11.10 -12.96
C PRO A 127 -0.87 -9.78 -13.74
N LEU A 128 -0.62 -9.75 -15.05
CA LEU A 128 -0.71 -8.52 -15.83
C LEU A 128 -2.12 -7.92 -15.78
N LEU A 129 -3.15 -8.76 -15.89
CA LEU A 129 -4.54 -8.31 -15.83
C LEU A 129 -4.86 -7.72 -14.45
N MET A 130 -4.50 -8.44 -13.38
CA MET A 130 -4.79 -8.07 -11.99
C MET A 130 -4.07 -6.83 -11.54
N GLN A 131 -2.80 -6.77 -11.88
CA GLN A 131 -1.93 -5.68 -11.49
C GLN A 131 -2.12 -4.46 -12.41
N SER A 132 -3.00 -4.52 -13.41
CA SER A 132 -3.43 -3.34 -14.17
C SER A 132 -4.48 -2.49 -13.42
N ILE A 133 -5.22 -3.06 -12.46
CA ILE A 133 -6.33 -2.36 -11.80
C ILE A 133 -6.11 -2.24 -10.30
N MET A 134 -5.67 -3.32 -9.65
CA MET A 134 -5.53 -3.37 -8.19
C MET A 134 -4.58 -2.30 -7.62
N PRO A 135 -3.40 -2.04 -8.21
CA PRO A 135 -2.49 -1.02 -7.69
C PRO A 135 -3.10 0.39 -7.65
N VAL A 136 -3.98 0.72 -8.62
CA VAL A 136 -4.70 2.01 -8.64
C VAL A 136 -5.65 2.10 -7.43
N LYS A 137 -6.44 1.04 -7.20
CA LYS A 137 -7.35 0.97 -6.04
C LYS A 137 -6.57 1.02 -4.73
N ASN A 138 -5.46 0.28 -4.63
CA ASN A 138 -4.62 0.24 -3.44
C ASN A 138 -4.01 1.62 -3.12
N LEU A 139 -3.59 2.38 -4.15
CA LEU A 139 -3.13 3.75 -3.94
C LEU A 139 -4.26 4.65 -3.45
N LEU A 140 -5.45 4.59 -4.05
CA LEU A 140 -6.59 5.43 -3.66
C LEU A 140 -7.14 5.09 -2.27
N ALA A 141 -6.98 3.84 -1.84
CA ALA A 141 -7.33 3.35 -0.51
C ALA A 141 -6.16 3.44 0.50
N HIS A 142 -4.98 3.92 0.06
CA HIS A 142 -3.84 4.11 0.94
C HIS A 142 -4.19 5.16 2.01
N LYS A 143 -3.76 4.94 3.26
CA LYS A 143 -4.12 5.82 4.40
C LYS A 143 -3.80 7.30 4.12
N GLU A 144 -2.66 7.59 3.49
CA GLU A 144 -2.32 8.94 3.05
C GLU A 144 -3.25 9.51 1.96
N ALA A 145 -3.71 8.68 1.03
CA ALA A 145 -4.67 9.14 0.03
C ALA A 145 -6.03 9.42 0.68
N LEU A 146 -6.47 8.60 1.63
CA LEU A 146 -7.69 8.84 2.42
C LEU A 146 -7.62 10.21 3.13
N ILE A 147 -6.51 10.52 3.80
CA ILE A 147 -6.35 11.78 4.53
C ILE A 147 -6.13 12.99 3.60
N HIS A 148 -5.32 12.86 2.54
CA HIS A 148 -4.89 14.01 1.73
C HIS A 148 -5.67 14.22 0.44
N LEU A 149 -6.15 13.15 -0.20
CA LEU A 149 -6.92 13.22 -1.44
C LEU A 149 -8.42 13.27 -1.17
N TRP A 150 -8.91 12.42 -0.25
CA TRP A 150 -10.33 12.37 0.11
C TRP A 150 -10.67 13.33 1.26
N GLY A 151 -9.73 13.57 2.18
CA GLY A 151 -9.94 14.48 3.30
C GLY A 151 -10.64 13.82 4.48
N ASP A 152 -10.43 12.52 4.66
CA ASP A 152 -10.85 11.80 5.84
C ASP A 152 -10.05 12.29 7.06
N ALA A 153 -10.68 12.30 8.24
CA ALA A 153 -10.03 12.72 9.48
C ALA A 153 -8.96 11.69 9.90
N PRO A 154 -7.79 12.13 10.41
CA PRO A 154 -6.71 11.24 10.83
C PRO A 154 -6.98 10.63 12.22
N GLU A 155 -8.13 9.98 12.37
CA GLU A 155 -8.62 9.38 13.60
C GLU A 155 -8.85 7.87 13.42
N GLY A 156 -8.88 7.12 14.53
CA GLY A 156 -9.07 5.67 14.50
C GLY A 156 -8.02 4.95 13.64
N ASN A 157 -8.45 4.29 12.58
CA ASN A 157 -7.57 3.54 11.66
C ASN A 157 -6.65 4.43 10.79
N LEU A 158 -6.93 5.73 10.73
CA LEU A 158 -6.13 6.75 10.05
C LEU A 158 -5.28 7.57 11.03
N ALA A 159 -5.28 7.21 12.31
CA ALA A 159 -4.38 7.82 13.28
C ALA A 159 -2.93 7.45 12.98
N ARG A 160 -2.04 8.44 13.10
CA ARG A 160 -0.59 8.26 12.95
C ARG A 160 0.02 7.86 14.30
N PRO A 161 1.04 7.00 14.34
CA PRO A 161 1.59 6.24 13.22
C PRO A 161 0.62 5.14 12.75
N PHE A 162 0.60 4.87 11.45
CA PHE A 162 -0.24 3.83 10.89
C PHE A 162 0.18 2.45 11.37
N THR A 163 -0.82 1.62 11.66
CA THR A 163 -0.63 0.18 11.79
C THR A 163 -0.10 -0.41 10.48
N VAL A 164 0.94 -1.24 10.58
CA VAL A 164 1.54 -1.94 9.44
C VAL A 164 0.70 -3.17 9.16
N ASP A 165 0.04 -3.20 8.00
CA ASP A 165 -0.64 -4.39 7.52
C ASP A 165 0.40 -5.47 7.14
N SER A 166 0.14 -6.73 7.49
CA SER A 166 1.16 -7.79 7.52
C SER A 166 1.88 -7.95 6.16
N PRO A 167 3.23 -7.97 6.11
CA PRO A 167 4.00 -8.06 4.87
C PRO A 167 3.71 -9.33 4.05
N PHE A 168 3.24 -10.39 4.71
CA PHE A 168 2.80 -11.62 4.04
C PHE A 168 1.55 -11.42 3.17
N GLY A 169 0.67 -10.48 3.53
CA GLY A 169 -0.49 -10.11 2.73
C GLY A 169 -0.12 -9.48 1.40
N GLY A 170 1.01 -8.73 1.33
CA GLY A 170 1.51 -8.14 0.09
C GLY A 170 1.97 -9.19 -0.93
N LEU A 171 2.56 -10.30 -0.45
CA LEU A 171 2.97 -11.41 -1.30
C LEU A 171 1.76 -12.23 -1.78
N ALA A 172 0.73 -12.43 -0.95
CA ALA A 172 -0.51 -13.05 -1.38
C ALA A 172 -1.22 -12.19 -2.46
N ASN A 173 -1.26 -10.87 -2.28
CA ASN A 173 -1.81 -9.92 -3.25
C ASN A 173 -1.06 -9.92 -4.59
N LEU A 174 0.25 -10.25 -4.59
CA LEU A 174 1.07 -10.38 -5.79
C LEU A 174 0.62 -11.57 -6.67
N PHE A 175 0.16 -12.66 -6.03
CA PHE A 175 -0.27 -13.89 -6.70
C PHE A 175 -1.80 -14.02 -6.82
N GLY A 176 -2.56 -12.95 -6.53
CA GLY A 176 -4.03 -12.98 -6.58
C GLY A 176 -4.67 -13.80 -5.46
N GLY A 177 -3.94 -14.13 -4.39
CA GLY A 177 -4.45 -14.75 -3.18
C GLY A 177 -5.03 -13.68 -2.25
N GLY A 178 -6.33 -13.77 -1.97
CA GLY A 178 -7.07 -12.83 -1.12
C GLY A 178 -6.50 -12.66 0.29
N ASN A 179 -6.79 -11.50 0.87
CA ASN A 179 -6.32 -11.07 2.18
C ASN A 179 -7.18 -11.66 3.30
N ASP A 180 -6.62 -12.58 4.09
CA ASP A 180 -7.04 -12.88 5.46
C ASP A 180 -5.80 -12.96 6.36
N ALA A 181 -5.16 -11.82 6.62
CA ALA A 181 -4.14 -11.73 7.66
C ALA A 181 -4.40 -10.49 8.53
N ALA A 182 -4.87 -10.74 9.75
CA ALA A 182 -5.16 -9.73 10.76
C ALA A 182 -3.93 -8.81 10.99
N ALA A 183 -4.18 -7.50 10.98
CA ALA A 183 -3.18 -6.48 11.28
C ALA A 183 -2.74 -6.58 12.75
N ALA A 184 -1.43 -6.58 13.00
CA ALA A 184 -0.89 -6.42 14.34
C ALA A 184 -0.77 -4.90 14.63
N PRO A 185 -1.25 -4.42 15.79
CA PRO A 185 -1.16 -3.00 16.12
C PRO A 185 0.31 -2.58 16.32
N ALA A 186 0.69 -1.45 15.73
CA ALA A 186 1.90 -0.76 16.14
C ALA A 186 1.63 -0.16 17.53
N ALA A 187 2.38 -0.59 18.54
CA ALA A 187 2.16 -0.17 19.92
C ALA A 187 2.46 1.33 20.10
N ALA A 188 1.40 2.13 20.23
CA ALA A 188 1.49 3.50 20.72
C ALA A 188 1.43 3.47 22.25
N ASN A 189 2.53 3.85 22.92
CA ASN A 189 2.49 4.09 24.37
C ASN A 189 1.80 5.43 24.61
N THR A 190 0.56 5.38 25.10
CA THR A 190 -0.07 6.52 25.76
C THR A 190 0.67 6.79 27.06
N THR A 191 1.18 8.01 27.23
CA THR A 191 1.79 8.50 28.45
C THR A 191 0.74 8.52 29.56
N THR A 192 0.76 7.53 30.46
CA THR A 192 0.05 7.61 31.73
C THR A 192 0.86 8.53 32.65
N GLU A 193 0.41 9.77 32.82
CA GLU A 193 0.91 10.63 33.89
C GLU A 193 0.68 9.93 35.24
N HIS A 194 1.75 9.43 35.85
CA HIS A 194 1.75 9.09 37.27
C HIS A 194 1.79 10.41 38.07
N ARG A 195 0.61 10.92 38.43
CA ARG A 195 0.47 11.93 39.48
C ARG A 195 0.93 11.29 40.80
N HIS A 196 2.12 11.66 41.25
CA HIS A 196 2.58 11.43 42.62
C HIS A 196 1.59 12.11 43.58
N GLN A 197 1.00 11.31 44.47
CA GLN A 197 0.39 11.78 45.71
C GLN A 197 1.42 11.53 46.80
N ASP A 198 1.93 12.62 47.38
CA ASP A 198 2.41 12.67 48.76
C ASP A 198 1.42 13.51 49.57
#